data_AF-X1E6J5-F1
#
_entry.id   AF-X1E6J5-F1
#
_cell.length_a   1.000
_cell.length_b   1.000
_cell.length_c   1.000
_cell.angle_alpha   90.00
_cell.angle_beta   90.00
_cell.angle_gamma   90.00
#
_symmetry.space_group_name_H-M   'P 1'
#
loop_
_entity.id
_entity.type
_entity.pdbx_description
1 polymer ?
#
loop_
_entity_poly.entity_id
_entity_poly.type
_entity_poly.pdbx_seq_one_letter_code
_entity_poly.pdbx_strand_id
1 'polypeptide(L)'
;FARKGKFDYFGSTLMISPHQDQKLLRELMEALAKEYGVKPYLKKIEEGWRKGRELSKKMGLYHQKYCGCIYSEAERYQKIN
;
A
#
# COMPACT_ATOMS: atom_id res chain seq x y z
N PHE A 1 17.32 -0.29 -7.24
CA PHE A 1 16.96 -0.84 -8.56
C PHE A 1 16.62 0.26 -9.57
N ALA A 2 15.62 1.12 -9.30
CA ALA A 2 15.12 2.14 -10.25
C ALA A 2 16.22 3.00 -10.91
N ARG A 3 17.12 3.59 -10.10
CA ARG A 3 18.27 4.38 -10.60
C ARG A 3 19.16 3.59 -11.56
N LYS A 4 19.55 2.37 -11.16
CA LYS A 4 20.41 1.49 -11.98
C LYS A 4 19.71 1.08 -13.28
N GLY A 5 18.40 0.86 -13.21
CA GLY A 5 17.56 0.50 -14.37
C GLY A 5 17.12 1.68 -15.23
N LYS A 6 17.53 2.92 -14.92
CA LYS A 6 17.16 4.14 -15.65
C LYS A 6 15.63 4.35 -15.78
N PHE A 7 14.88 3.99 -14.74
CA PHE A 7 13.43 4.25 -14.70
C PHE A 7 13.13 5.71 -14.32
N ASP A 8 12.06 6.27 -14.88
CA ASP A 8 11.64 7.64 -14.60
C ASP A 8 11.10 7.83 -13.19
N TYR A 9 10.37 6.82 -12.70
CA TYR A 9 9.66 6.86 -11.43
C TYR A 9 9.93 5.64 -10.55
N PHE A 10 9.81 5.84 -9.25
CA PHE A 10 9.66 4.76 -8.27
C PHE A 10 8.38 4.96 -7.45
N GLY A 11 7.87 3.89 -6.85
CA GLY A 11 6.65 3.95 -6.07
C GLY A 11 6.55 2.82 -5.06
N SER A 12 5.49 2.85 -4.26
CA SER A 12 5.15 1.80 -3.31
C SER A 12 3.69 1.40 -3.48
N THR A 13 3.41 0.10 -3.37
CA THR A 13 2.03 -0.41 -3.34
C THR A 13 1.25 0.07 -2.13
N LEU A 14 1.92 0.51 -1.05
CA LEU A 14 1.27 1.09 0.12
C LEU A 14 0.48 2.36 -0.19
N MET A 15 0.84 3.09 -1.26
CA MET A 15 0.14 4.30 -1.71
C MET A 15 -1.32 4.04 -2.15
N ILE A 16 -1.69 2.78 -2.42
CA ILE A 16 -3.06 2.42 -2.82
C ILE A 16 -4.03 2.36 -1.63
N SER A 17 -3.52 2.10 -0.42
CA SER A 17 -4.35 1.72 0.72
C SER A 17 -4.79 2.95 1.52
N PRO A 18 -6.10 3.12 1.79
CA PRO A 18 -6.60 4.21 2.62
C PRO A 18 -6.21 4.07 4.10
N HIS A 19 -5.71 2.90 4.51
CA HIS A 19 -5.33 2.62 5.90
C HIS A 19 -3.87 3.00 6.22
N GLN A 20 -3.11 3.47 5.23
CA GLN A 20 -1.72 3.87 5.41
C GLN A 20 -1.63 5.38 5.63
N ASP A 21 -0.61 5.82 6.39
CA ASP A 21 -0.33 7.25 6.55
C ASP A 21 0.23 7.83 5.24
N GLN A 22 -0.68 8.42 4.45
CA GLN A 22 -0.37 8.98 3.15
C GLN A 22 0.56 10.19 3.23
N LYS A 23 0.53 10.94 4.34
CA LYS A 23 1.38 12.12 4.52
C LYS A 23 2.81 11.67 4.76
N LEU A 24 3.02 10.77 5.72
CA LEU A 24 4.32 10.20 6.02
C LEU A 24 4.94 9.53 4.79
N LEU A 25 4.16 8.73 4.05
CA LEU A 25 4.65 8.07 2.84
C LEU A 25 5.12 9.07 1.78
N ARG A 26 4.38 10.17 1.57
CA ARG A 26 4.78 11.22 0.62
C ARG A 26 6.09 11.88 1.03
N GLU A 27 6.20 12.28 2.30
CA GLU A 27 7.42 12.92 2.84
C GLU A 27 8.65 12.01 2.67
N LEU A 28 8.52 10.72 3.01
CA LEU A 28 9.59 9.74 2.83
C LEU A 28 9.97 9.55 1.35
N MET A 29 8.97 9.43 0.46
CA MET A 29 9.24 9.27 -0.97
C MET A 29 9.88 10.52 -1.58
N GLU A 30 9.53 11.72 -1.13
CA GLU A 30 10.19 12.95 -1.56
C GLU A 30 11.63 13.04 -1.06
N ALA A 31 11.90 12.64 0.19
CA ALA A 31 13.26 12.59 0.72
C ALA A 31 14.14 11.61 -0.07
N LEU A 32 13.63 10.40 -0.33
CA LEU A 32 14.33 9.40 -1.16
C LEU A 32 14.53 9.87 -2.59
N ALA A 33 13.58 10.61 -3.16
CA ALA A 33 13.75 11.17 -4.49
C ALA A 33 14.93 12.14 -4.58
N LYS A 34 15.11 12.98 -3.55
CA LYS A 34 16.26 13.90 -3.43
C LYS A 34 17.58 13.14 -3.28
N GLU A 35 17.59 12.10 -2.44
CA GLU A 35 18.79 11.30 -2.18
C GLU A 35 19.24 10.48 -3.40
N TYR A 36 18.29 9.87 -4.11
CA TYR A 36 18.59 8.91 -5.18
C TYR A 36 18.44 9.47 -6.60
N GLY A 37 17.89 10.67 -6.76
CA GLY A 37 17.72 11.32 -8.07
C GLY A 37 16.69 10.64 -8.98
N VAL A 38 15.70 9.94 -8.42
CA VAL A 38 14.61 9.29 -9.17
C VAL A 38 13.28 9.88 -8.71
N LYS A 39 12.34 10.15 -9.61
CA LYS A 39 11.09 10.83 -9.23
C LYS A 39 10.15 9.88 -8.47
N PRO A 40 9.46 10.34 -7.42
CA PRO A 40 8.47 9.52 -6.74
C PRO A 40 7.14 9.58 -7.51
N TYR A 41 6.46 8.45 -7.64
CA TYR A 41 5.11 8.39 -8.19
C TYR A 41 4.10 8.73 -7.09
N LEU A 42 3.73 10.02 -7.00
CA LEU A 42 2.85 10.56 -5.95
C LEU A 42 1.40 10.80 -6.40
N LYS A 43 1.04 10.38 -7.62
CA LYS A 43 -0.33 10.50 -8.11
C LYS A 43 -1.26 9.64 -7.26
N LYS A 44 -2.43 10.20 -6.93
CA LYS A 44 -3.48 9.45 -6.23
C LYS A 44 -3.92 8.30 -7.12
N ILE A 45 -3.82 7.07 -6.62
CA ILE A 45 -4.36 5.89 -7.30
C ILE A 45 -5.84 5.81 -6.91
N GLU A 46 -6.69 6.42 -7.73
CA GLU A 46 -8.12 6.50 -7.45
C GLU A 46 -8.77 5.13 -7.42
N GLU A 47 -9.48 4.88 -6.33
CA GLU A 47 -10.36 3.72 -6.14
C GLU A 47 -9.73 2.33 -6.35
N GLY A 48 -8.41 2.23 -6.54
CA GLY A 48 -7.76 0.95 -6.82
C GLY A 48 -7.99 -0.08 -5.71
N TRP A 49 -7.91 0.36 -4.45
CA TRP A 49 -8.21 -0.49 -3.31
C TRP A 49 -9.69 -0.92 -3.26
N ARG A 50 -10.62 0.01 -3.49
CA ARG A 50 -12.07 -0.26 -3.47
C ARG A 50 -12.45 -1.21 -4.62
N LYS A 51 -12.00 -0.92 -5.84
CA LYS A 51 -12.23 -1.74 -7.04
C LYS A 51 -11.64 -3.13 -6.88
N GLY A 52 -10.41 -3.24 -6.35
CA GLY A 52 -9.79 -4.53 -6.06
C GLY A 52 -10.62 -5.36 -5.09
N ARG A 53 -11.08 -4.75 -3.99
CA ARG A 53 -11.96 -5.40 -2.99
C ARG A 53 -13.32 -5.83 -3.55
N GLU A 54 -13.91 -5.01 -4.42
CA GLU A 54 -15.18 -5.33 -5.10
C GLU A 54 -15.01 -6.51 -6.06
N LEU A 55 -13.95 -6.48 -6.88
CA LEU A 55 -13.67 -7.52 -7.86
C LEU A 55 -13.37 -8.87 -7.19
N SER A 56 -12.54 -8.87 -6.14
CA SER A 56 -12.20 -10.10 -5.43
C SER A 56 -13.40 -10.75 -4.76
N LYS A 57 -14.36 -9.95 -4.23
CA LYS A 57 -15.65 -10.46 -3.75
C LYS A 57 -16.47 -11.09 -4.87
N LYS A 58 -16.57 -10.43 -6.02
CA LYS A 58 -17.32 -10.94 -7.20
C LYS A 58 -16.74 -12.25 -7.71
N MET A 59 -15.42 -12.44 -7.59
CA MET A 59 -14.72 -13.68 -7.96
C MET A 59 -14.87 -14.80 -6.93
N GLY A 60 -15.50 -14.56 -5.78
CA GLY A 60 -15.60 -15.55 -4.70
C GLY A 60 -14.27 -15.85 -4.02
N LEU A 61 -13.28 -14.94 -4.10
CA LEU A 61 -11.98 -15.15 -3.47
C LEU A 61 -12.10 -15.10 -1.94
N TYR A 62 -11.38 -15.98 -1.27
CA TYR A 62 -11.28 -15.97 0.18
C TYR A 62 -10.58 -14.69 0.66
N HIS A 63 -11.23 -13.96 1.59
CA HIS A 63 -10.66 -12.76 2.22
C HIS A 63 -10.18 -13.12 3.63
N GLN A 64 -8.87 -13.29 3.79
CA GLN A 64 -8.27 -13.55 5.08
C GLN A 64 -8.53 -12.39 6.06
N LYS A 65 -8.94 -12.72 7.28
CA LYS A 65 -9.27 -11.74 8.34
C LYS A 65 -8.10 -11.38 9.27
N TYR A 66 -6.93 -11.96 9.03
CA TYR A 66 -5.72 -11.81 9.84
C TYR A 66 -4.51 -11.99 8.93
N CYS A 67 -3.34 -11.44 9.25
CA CYS A 67 -2.18 -11.50 8.36
C CYS A 67 -1.28 -12.73 8.60
N GLY A 68 -1.62 -13.55 9.60
CA GLY A 68 -0.86 -14.75 9.99
C GLY A 68 0.11 -14.53 11.15
N CYS A 69 0.24 -13.30 11.67
CA CYS A 69 1.00 -13.06 12.91
C CYS A 69 0.10 -13.22 14.15
N ILE A 70 0.73 -13.55 15.29
CA ILE A 70 0.05 -13.75 16.58
C ILE A 70 -0.81 -12.55 17.01
N TYR A 71 -0.37 -11.33 16.66
CA TYR A 71 -1.12 -10.10 16.95
C TYR A 71 -2.44 -10.06 16.18
N SER A 72 -2.39 -10.26 14.86
CA SER A 72 -3.60 -10.26 14.01
C SER A 72 -4.53 -11.44 14.31
N GLU A 73 -3.98 -12.56 14.80
CA GLU A 73 -4.76 -13.70 15.27
C GLU A 73 -5.51 -13.36 16.55
N ALA A 74 -4.84 -12.72 17.52
CA ALA A 74 -5.47 -12.23 18.74
C ALA A 74 -6.58 -11.21 18.41
N GLU A 75 -6.30 -10.22 17.56
CA GLU A 75 -7.28 -9.21 17.11
C GLU A 75 -8.51 -9.84 16.44
N ARG A 76 -8.33 -10.95 15.70
CA ARG A 76 -9.43 -11.65 15.04
C ARG A 76 -10.44 -12.25 16.03
N TYR A 77 -9.98 -12.69 17.20
CA TYR A 77 -10.83 -13.32 18.23
C TYR A 77 -11.25 -12.36 19.34
N GLN A 78 -10.46 -11.32 19.59
CA GLN A 78 -10.83 -10.24 20.50
C GLN A 78 -11.88 -9.36 19.80
N LYS A 79 -13.16 -9.56 20.14
CA LYS A 79 -14.21 -8.60 19.77
C LYS A 79 -13.90 -7.27 20.46
N ILE A 80 -13.25 -6.36 19.75
CA ILE A 80 -13.24 -4.95 20.12
C ILE A 80 -14.57 -4.41 19.60
N ASN A 81 -15.51 -4.20 20.53
CA ASN A 81 -16.77 -3.49 20.28
C ASN A 81 -16.50 -2.03 19.87
#